data_AF-A0A1G0WJN2-F1
#
_entry.id   AF-A0A1G0WJN2-F1
#
_cell.length_a   1.000
_cell.length_b   1.000
_cell.length_c   1.000
_cell.angle_alpha   90.00
_cell.angle_beta   90.00
_cell.angle_gamma   90.00
#
_symmetry.space_group_name_H-M   'P 1'
#
loop_
_entity.id
_entity.type
_entity.pdbx_description
1 polymer ?
#
loop_
_entity_poly.entity_id
_entity_poly.type
_entity_poly.pdbx_seq_one_letter_code
_entity_poly.pdbx_strand_id
1 'polypeptide(L)'
;MKFSGVVLTDGNASSGYNRFFSVEEGLSAICFDKVFARDWTYPDTFEYYRRKRIKCAEVLVPDKIGFEYIKSAFAATKLAEYKLRGLSWPLPIEINPDIFFM
;
A
#
# COMPACT_ATOMS: atom_id res chain seq x y z
N MET A 1 0.69 -14.00 -14.00
CA MET A 1 -0.31 -14.38 -12.97
C MET A 1 -1.53 -13.52 -13.20
N LYS A 2 -2.74 -14.11 -13.32
CA LYS A 2 -3.96 -13.37 -13.66
C LYS A 2 -5.02 -13.68 -12.60
N PHE A 3 -5.14 -12.81 -11.60
CA PHE A 3 -6.27 -12.85 -10.68
C PHE A 3 -7.46 -12.19 -11.39
N SER A 4 -8.57 -12.93 -11.51
CA SER A 4 -9.79 -12.37 -12.08
C SER A 4 -10.39 -11.35 -11.11
N GLY A 5 -10.82 -10.19 -11.60
CA GLY A 5 -11.50 -9.17 -10.80
C GLY A 5 -10.58 -8.30 -9.93
N VAL A 6 -9.25 -8.38 -10.08
CA VAL A 6 -8.36 -7.42 -9.44
C VAL A 6 -8.54 -6.04 -10.04
N VAL A 7 -8.67 -5.04 -9.16
CA VAL A 7 -8.76 -3.63 -9.55
C VAL A 7 -7.72 -2.82 -8.81
N LEU A 8 -7.22 -1.79 -9.48
CA LEU A 8 -6.26 -0.83 -8.93
C LEU A 8 -6.98 0.50 -8.67
N THR A 9 -6.57 1.24 -7.64
CA THR A 9 -7.06 2.59 -7.38
C THR A 9 -5.92 3.60 -7.36
N ASP A 10 -6.18 4.84 -7.78
CA ASP A 10 -5.22 5.95 -7.72
C ASP A 10 -5.09 6.59 -6.32
N GLY A 11 -5.69 5.97 -5.30
CA GLY A 11 -5.58 6.34 -3.89
C GLY A 11 -6.51 5.50 -3.02
N ASN A 12 -6.63 5.84 -1.74
CA ASN A 12 -7.35 5.02 -0.74
C ASN A 12 -8.80 4.77 -1.19
N ALA A 13 -9.19 3.52 -1.45
CA ALA A 13 -10.46 3.16 -2.08
C ALA A 13 -11.72 3.68 -1.35
N SER A 14 -11.64 3.94 -0.05
CA SER A 14 -12.74 4.53 0.74
C SER A 14 -12.97 6.02 0.50
N SER A 15 -12.05 6.69 -0.19
CA SER A 15 -12.19 8.11 -0.55
C SER A 15 -13.25 8.31 -1.63
N GLY A 16 -14.12 9.32 -1.49
CA GLY A 16 -15.24 9.55 -2.42
C GLY A 16 -14.89 10.03 -3.83
N TYR A 17 -13.61 10.07 -4.23
CA TYR A 17 -13.17 10.64 -5.51
C TYR A 17 -12.03 9.87 -6.19
N ASN A 18 -11.94 8.55 -5.96
CA ASN A 18 -10.98 7.67 -6.64
C ASN A 18 -11.45 7.20 -8.01
N ARG A 19 -10.49 6.80 -8.83
CA ARG A 19 -10.72 5.99 -10.03
C ARG A 19 -10.35 4.55 -9.75
N PHE A 20 -11.09 3.64 -10.37
CA PHE A 20 -10.84 2.21 -10.36
C PHE A 20 -10.42 1.80 -11.76
N PHE A 21 -9.38 0.99 -11.85
CA PHE A 21 -8.76 0.59 -13.11
C PHE A 21 -8.67 -0.94 -13.19
N SER A 22 -8.67 -1.46 -14.42
CA SER A 22 -8.04 -2.75 -14.66
C SER A 22 -6.55 -2.71 -14.31
N VAL A 23 -5.90 -3.87 -14.21
CA VAL A 23 -4.49 -3.96 -13.85
C VAL A 23 -3.62 -3.21 -14.86
N GLU A 24 -3.81 -3.46 -16.16
CA GLU A 24 -3.02 -2.87 -17.23
C GLU A 24 -3.19 -1.33 -17.29
N GLU A 25 -4.42 -0.84 -17.13
CA GLU A 25 -4.71 0.60 -17.10
C GLU A 25 -4.11 1.26 -15.85
N GLY A 26 -4.27 0.64 -14.68
CA GLY A 26 -3.79 1.18 -13.42
C GLY A 26 -2.27 1.32 -13.39
N LEU A 27 -1.55 0.31 -13.91
CA LEU A 27 -0.09 0.35 -14.05
C LEU A 27 0.40 1.50 -14.95
N SER A 28 -0.44 1.96 -15.89
CA SER A 28 -0.11 3.09 -16.78
C SER A 28 -0.59 4.43 -16.22
N ALA A 29 -1.67 4.45 -15.44
CA ALA A 29 -2.33 5.66 -14.97
C ALA A 29 -1.84 6.14 -13.60
N ILE A 30 -1.40 5.23 -12.72
CA ILE A 30 -0.96 5.57 -11.36
C ILE A 30 0.40 6.27 -11.42
N CYS A 31 0.48 7.44 -10.80
CA CYS A 31 1.73 8.18 -10.67
C CYS A 31 2.56 7.61 -9.49
N PHE A 32 3.38 6.61 -9.77
CA PHE A 32 4.18 5.91 -8.76
C PHE A 32 5.13 6.84 -7.98
N ASP A 33 5.67 7.88 -8.60
CA ASP A 33 6.50 8.88 -7.90
C ASP A 33 5.74 9.55 -6.75
N LYS A 34 4.43 9.80 -6.92
CA LYS A 34 3.58 10.36 -5.86
C LYS A 34 3.19 9.32 -4.81
N VAL A 35 2.96 8.08 -5.22
CA VAL A 35 2.68 6.96 -4.30
C VAL A 35 3.87 6.72 -3.36
N PHE A 36 5.08 6.71 -3.93
CA PHE A 36 6.33 6.46 -3.21
C PHE A 36 6.96 7.72 -2.58
N ALA A 37 6.38 8.91 -2.78
CA ALA A 37 6.86 10.14 -2.18
C ALA A 37 6.98 9.99 -0.65
N ARG A 38 8.11 10.38 -0.04
CA ARG A 38 8.29 10.28 1.43
C ARG A 38 7.39 11.23 2.20
N ASP A 39 7.08 12.38 1.60
CA ASP A 39 6.25 13.42 2.19
C ASP A 39 5.15 13.82 1.20
N TRP A 40 3.96 14.06 1.73
CA TRP A 40 2.78 14.53 1.02
C TRP A 40 2.29 15.88 1.54
N THR A 41 3.03 16.52 2.46
CA THR A 41 2.73 17.87 2.93
C THR A 41 2.75 18.86 1.77
N TYR A 42 1.84 19.81 1.85
CA TYR A 42 1.75 20.88 0.88
C TYR A 42 1.04 22.09 1.51
N PRO A 43 1.45 23.33 1.19
CA PRO A 43 0.83 24.52 1.77
C PRO A 43 -0.67 24.66 1.42
N ASP A 44 -1.04 24.29 0.19
CA ASP A 44 -2.44 24.25 -0.21
C ASP A 44 -3.13 23.01 0.38
N THR A 45 -4.23 23.25 1.09
CA THR A 45 -4.97 22.22 1.84
C THR A 45 -5.61 21.18 0.91
N PHE A 46 -6.11 21.59 -0.25
CA PHE A 46 -6.72 20.65 -1.19
C PHE A 46 -5.68 19.72 -1.81
N GLU A 47 -4.52 20.26 -2.16
CA GLU A 47 -3.40 19.49 -2.69
C GLU A 47 -2.78 18.59 -1.60
N TYR A 48 -2.72 19.03 -0.33
CA TYR A 48 -2.37 18.17 0.80
C TYR A 48 -3.28 16.93 0.87
N TYR A 49 -4.60 17.13 0.86
CA TYR A 49 -5.55 16.01 0.91
C TYR A 49 -5.45 15.11 -0.33
N ARG A 50 -5.24 15.70 -1.50
CA ARG A 50 -5.04 14.95 -2.75
C ARG A 50 -3.80 14.06 -2.67
N ARG A 51 -2.66 14.59 -2.22
CA ARG A 51 -1.40 13.84 -2.10
C ARG A 51 -1.48 12.76 -1.02
N LYS A 52 -2.07 13.09 0.14
CA LYS A 52 -2.33 12.13 1.23
C LYS A 52 -3.13 10.93 0.71
N ARG A 53 -4.16 11.18 -0.11
CA ARG A 53 -4.97 10.14 -0.72
C ARG A 53 -4.19 9.30 -1.75
N ILE A 54 -3.41 9.94 -2.63
CA ILE A 54 -2.62 9.26 -3.68
C ILE A 54 -1.56 8.34 -3.07
N LYS A 55 -0.93 8.73 -1.95
CA LYS A 55 0.02 7.89 -1.20
C LYS A 55 -0.56 6.50 -0.86
N CYS A 56 -1.87 6.44 -0.65
CA CYS A 56 -2.60 5.23 -0.31
C CYS A 56 -3.26 4.58 -1.53
N ALA A 57 -2.64 4.63 -2.72
CA ALA A 57 -3.09 3.83 -3.87
C ALA A 57 -3.14 2.34 -3.51
N GLU A 58 -4.20 1.64 -3.91
CA GLU A 58 -4.47 0.26 -3.46
C GLU A 58 -4.58 -0.71 -4.63
N VAL A 59 -4.21 -1.96 -4.36
CA VAL A 59 -4.52 -3.11 -5.21
C VAL A 59 -5.58 -3.92 -4.46
N LEU A 60 -6.78 -4.00 -5.01
CA LEU A 60 -7.89 -4.73 -4.42
C LEU A 60 -7.96 -6.12 -5.05
N VAL A 61 -7.62 -7.14 -4.26
CA VAL A 61 -7.70 -8.54 -4.66
C VAL A 61 -8.95 -9.17 -4.04
N PRO A 62 -9.88 -9.72 -4.83
CA PRO A 62 -11.07 -10.37 -4.29
C PRO A 62 -10.69 -11.63 -3.49
N ASP A 63 -11.55 -11.98 -2.54
CA ASP A 63 -11.50 -13.18 -1.71
C ASP A 63 -10.27 -13.30 -0.80
N LYS A 64 -9.09 -13.65 -1.35
CA LYS A 64 -7.86 -13.85 -0.58
C LYS A 64 -6.59 -13.78 -1.43
N ILE A 65 -5.51 -13.34 -0.79
CA ILE A 65 -4.13 -13.53 -1.28
C ILE A 65 -3.56 -14.77 -0.59
N GLY A 66 -3.09 -15.74 -1.37
CA GLY A 66 -2.42 -16.94 -0.86
C GLY A 66 -1.11 -16.61 -0.13
N PHE A 67 -0.78 -17.38 0.91
CA PHE A 67 0.44 -17.18 1.71
C PHE A 67 1.72 -17.32 0.87
N GLU A 68 1.67 -18.16 -0.17
CA GLU A 68 2.74 -18.39 -1.13
C GLU A 68 3.16 -17.14 -1.92
N TYR A 69 2.33 -16.09 -1.93
CA TYR A 69 2.64 -14.81 -2.56
C TYR A 69 3.28 -13.80 -1.60
N ILE A 70 3.32 -14.10 -0.30
CA ILE A 70 3.95 -13.25 0.72
C ILE A 70 5.44 -13.59 0.77
N LYS A 71 6.30 -12.56 0.66
CA LYS A 71 7.76 -12.74 0.64
C LYS A 71 8.43 -12.51 1.99
N SER A 72 7.95 -11.51 2.72
CA SER A 72 8.50 -11.06 3.99
C SER A 72 7.46 -10.21 4.72
N ALA A 73 7.75 -9.87 5.98
CA ALA A 73 7.03 -8.85 6.73
C ALA A 73 7.99 -7.72 7.12
N PHE A 74 7.44 -6.52 7.24
CA PHE A 74 8.14 -5.39 7.83
C PHE A 74 7.53 -5.01 9.17
N ALA A 75 8.37 -4.54 10.08
CA ALA A 75 7.96 -4.04 11.39
C ALA A 75 8.46 -2.61 11.60
N ALA A 76 7.63 -1.75 12.21
CA ALA A 76 8.01 -0.37 12.51
C ALA A 76 9.02 -0.27 13.66
N THR A 77 9.02 -1.24 14.59
CA THR A 77 9.84 -1.22 15.81
C THR A 77 10.32 -2.61 16.17
N LYS A 78 11.35 -2.68 17.03
CA LYS A 78 11.80 -3.95 17.65
C LYS A 78 10.68 -4.65 18.42
N LEU A 79 9.79 -3.90 19.07
CA LEU A 79 8.66 -4.47 19.80
C LEU A 79 7.65 -5.13 18.84
N ALA A 80 7.36 -4.50 17.71
CA ALA A 80 6.47 -5.07 16.68
C ALA A 80 7.09 -6.33 16.06
N GLU A 81 8.39 -6.31 15.76
CA GLU A 81 9.13 -7.46 15.26
C GLU A 81 9.10 -8.64 16.23
N TYR A 82 9.36 -8.39 17.52
CA TYR A 82 9.30 -9.43 18.56
C TYR A 82 7.90 -10.07 18.64
N LYS A 83 6.85 -9.25 18.58
CA LYS A 83 5.46 -9.74 18.57
C LYS A 83 5.17 -10.61 17.34
N LEU A 84 5.63 -10.21 16.16
CA LEU A 84 5.49 -10.99 14.92
C LEU A 84 6.21 -12.34 15.01
N ARG A 85 7.43 -12.37 15.58
CA ARG A 85 8.13 -13.64 15.84
C ARG A 85 7.38 -14.55 16.81
N GLY A 86 6.76 -13.97 17.84
CA GLY A 86 5.93 -14.70 18.80
C GLY A 86 4.73 -15.42 18.18
N LEU A 87 4.28 -15.00 16.99
CA LEU A 87 3.21 -15.65 16.22
C LEU A 87 3.71 -16.81 15.35
N SER A 88 4.97 -17.24 15.50
CA SER A 88 5.61 -18.24 14.64
C SER A 88 5.58 -17.87 13.15
N TRP A 89 5.70 -16.57 12.84
CA TRP A 89 5.75 -16.09 11.46
C TRP A 89 6.93 -16.73 10.70
N PRO A 90 6.68 -17.44 9.59
CA PRO A 90 7.70 -18.31 9.00
C PRO A 90 8.58 -17.62 7.95
N LEU A 91 8.25 -16.37 7.55
CA LEU A 91 8.99 -15.62 6.55
C LEU A 91 9.95 -14.60 7.19
N PRO A 92 10.93 -14.07 6.44
CA PRO A 92 11.81 -13.02 6.93
C PRO A 92 11.03 -11.82 7.48
N ILE A 93 11.54 -11.22 8.56
CA ILE A 93 11.02 -9.98 9.15
C ILE A 93 12.16 -8.95 9.16
N GLU A 94 11.89 -7.76 8.62
CA GLU A 94 12.81 -6.62 8.62
C GLU A 94 12.22 -5.43 9.39
N ILE A 95 13.04 -4.73 10.17
CA ILE A 95 12.61 -3.48 10.81
C ILE A 95 12.88 -2.33 9.83
N ASN A 96 11.82 -1.74 9.32
CA ASN A 96 11.89 -0.58 8.43
C ASN A 96 10.77 0.40 8.80
N PRO A 97 11.04 1.44 9.61
CA PRO A 97 10.02 2.41 10.02
C PRO A 97 9.55 3.30 8.86
N ASP A 98 10.36 3.51 7.83
CA ASP A 98 10.09 4.48 6.74
C ASP A 98 8.90 4.09 5.85
N ILE A 99 8.50 2.82 5.86
CA ILE A 99 7.34 2.35 5.08
C ILE A 99 6.01 2.65 5.79
N PHE A 100 6.04 2.96 7.09
CA PHE A 100 4.86 3.22 7.89
C PHE A 100 4.57 4.73 7.89
N PHE A 101 3.30 5.09 7.67
CA PHE A 101 2.84 6.48 7.72
C PHE A 101 2.64 6.90 9.19
N MET A 102 3.74 7.20 9.90
CA MET A 102 3.73 7.69 11.29
C MET A 102 3.66 9.21 11.37
#